data_AF-A0A0A5G894-F1
#
_entry.id   AF-A0A0A5G894-F1
#
_cell.length_a   1.000
_cell.length_b   1.000
_cell.length_c   1.000
_cell.angle_alpha   90.00
_cell.angle_beta   90.00
_cell.angle_gamma   90.00
#
_symmetry.space_group_name_H-M   'P 1'
#
loop_
_entity.id
_entity.type
_entity.pdbx_description
1 polymer ?
#
loop_
_entity_poly.entity_id
_entity_poly.type
_entity_poly.pdbx_seq_one_letter_code
_entity_poly.pdbx_strand_id
1 'polypeptide(L)'
;MALIHQLKTIEKSQNRKASHTLIGISKDEQEEWLWTAFIKGNKLLWMFASSRSRMLNGREIHWQRRDSIPYEIEQYVEELCLQVQALFQSTEVS
;
A
#
# COMPACT_ATOMS: atom_id res chain seq x y z
N MET A 1 13.72 -6.51 12.57
CA MET A 1 14.14 -5.23 11.94
C MET A 1 12.88 -4.57 11.41
N ALA A 2 12.84 -3.23 11.35
CA ALA A 2 11.64 -2.51 10.89
C ALA A 2 11.45 -2.68 9.37
N LEU A 3 10.21 -2.71 8.90
CA LEU A 3 9.89 -2.74 7.48
C LEU A 3 10.21 -1.38 6.87
N ILE A 4 10.87 -1.38 5.71
CA ILE A 4 11.05 -0.18 4.91
C ILE A 4 9.87 -0.08 3.94
N HIS A 5 9.05 0.95 4.11
CA HIS A 5 7.89 1.20 3.27
C HIS A 5 8.20 2.16 2.13
N GLN A 6 7.63 1.88 0.96
CA GLN A 6 7.74 2.73 -0.21
C GLN A 6 6.41 2.76 -0.96
N LEU A 7 5.78 3.93 -1.02
CA LEU A 7 4.69 4.18 -1.95
C LEU A 7 5.25 4.27 -3.38
N LYS A 8 4.62 3.57 -4.33
CA LYS A 8 5.02 3.57 -5.74
C LYS A 8 4.11 4.42 -6.60
N THR A 9 2.80 4.26 -6.40
CA THR A 9 1.79 4.88 -7.26
C THR A 9 0.59 5.33 -6.44
N ILE A 10 0.08 6.51 -6.80
CA ILE A 10 -1.25 7.00 -6.42
C ILE A 10 -2.02 7.21 -7.72
N GLU A 11 -3.18 6.57 -7.86
CA GLU A 11 -4.00 6.70 -9.06
C GLU A 11 -5.48 6.85 -8.70
N LYS A 12 -6.26 7.43 -9.61
CA LYS A 12 -7.71 7.48 -9.47
C LYS A 12 -8.26 6.05 -9.56
N SER A 13 -9.10 5.67 -8.62
CA SER A 13 -9.64 4.31 -8.64
C SER A 13 -10.63 4.12 -9.78
N GLN A 14 -10.54 2.98 -10.47
CA GLN A 14 -11.58 2.53 -11.41
C GLN A 14 -12.82 1.99 -10.68
N ASN A 15 -12.67 1.67 -9.39
CA ASN A 15 -13.76 1.17 -8.55
C ASN A 15 -14.59 2.33 -8.01
N ARG A 16 -15.90 2.37 -8.32
CA ARG A 16 -16.82 3.44 -7.87
C ARG A 16 -16.90 3.60 -6.35
N LYS A 17 -16.53 2.59 -5.56
CA LYS A 17 -16.52 2.67 -4.09
C LYS A 17 -15.30 3.41 -3.55
N ALA A 18 -14.19 3.44 -4.29
CA ALA A 18 -12.94 4.09 -3.88
C ALA A 18 -12.69 5.36 -4.72
N SER A 19 -12.08 6.35 -4.10
CA SER A 19 -11.63 7.57 -4.78
C SER A 19 -10.27 7.35 -5.44
N HIS A 20 -9.36 6.69 -4.72
CA HIS A 20 -7.99 6.44 -5.18
C HIS A 20 -7.56 5.01 -4.87
N THR A 21 -6.59 4.54 -5.65
CA THR A 21 -5.85 3.30 -5.42
C THR A 21 -4.40 3.69 -5.10
N LEU A 22 -3.85 3.14 -4.03
CA LEU A 22 -2.45 3.28 -3.65
C LEU A 22 -1.76 1.94 -3.86
N ILE A 23 -0.59 1.95 -4.49
CA ILE A 23 0.23 0.75 -4.67
C ILE A 23 1.60 1.03 -4.08
N GLY A 24 2.09 0.12 -3.24
CA GLY A 24 3.40 0.25 -2.66
C GLY A 24 4.02 -1.08 -2.28
N ILE A 25 5.26 -0.98 -1.82
CA ILE A 25 6.08 -2.11 -1.43
C ILE A 25 6.61 -1.85 -0.02
N SER A 26 6.57 -2.87 0.83
CA SER A 26 7.24 -2.88 2.14
C SER A 26 8.25 -4.01 2.16
N LYS A 27 9.45 -3.80 2.68
CA LYS A 27 10.48 -4.85 2.69
C LYS A 27 11.38 -4.79 3.91
N ASP A 28 11.83 -5.95 4.35
CA ASP A 28 12.92 -6.08 5.32
C ASP A 28 14.08 -6.88 4.69
N GLU A 29 14.92 -7.52 5.47
CA GLU A 29 16.02 -8.35 4.97
C GLU A 29 15.55 -9.67 4.33
N GLN A 30 14.42 -10.22 4.78
CA GLN A 30 13.98 -11.58 4.47
C GLN A 30 12.76 -11.63 3.56
N GLU A 31 11.91 -10.61 3.58
CA GLU A 31 10.62 -10.58 2.92
C GLU A 31 10.35 -9.23 2.24
N GLU A 32 9.60 -9.31 1.15
CA GLU A 32 9.07 -8.18 0.42
C GLU A 32 7.55 -8.37 0.28
N TRP A 33 6.82 -7.29 0.50
CA TRP A 33 5.37 -7.20 0.48
C TRP A 33 4.95 -6.20 -0.58
N LEU A 34 4.11 -6.62 -1.51
CA LEU A 34 3.43 -5.75 -2.46
C LEU A 34 2.00 -5.57 -1.96
N TRP A 35 1.59 -4.33 -1.76
CA TRP A 35 0.24 -4.02 -1.27
C TRP A 35 -0.46 -3.04 -2.22
N THR A 36 -1.76 -3.25 -2.35
CA THR A 36 -2.68 -2.38 -3.08
C THR A 36 -3.83 -2.00 -2.15
N ALA A 37 -3.91 -0.72 -1.83
CA ALA A 37 -4.89 -0.15 -0.92
C ALA A 37 -5.91 0.70 -1.67
N PHE A 38 -7.18 0.54 -1.32
CA PHE A 38 -8.29 1.29 -1.92
C PHE A 38 -8.86 2.25 -0.90
N ILE A 39 -8.86 3.54 -1.23
CA ILE A 39 -9.17 4.60 -0.27
C ILE A 39 -10.36 5.43 -0.74
N LYS A 40 -11.16 5.92 0.20
CA LYS A 40 -12.25 6.88 -0.04
C LYS A 40 -12.17 8.02 0.97
N GLY A 41 -11.92 9.23 0.47
CA GLY A 41 -11.50 10.34 1.35
C GLY A 41 -10.19 9.98 2.05
N ASN A 42 -10.17 10.03 3.38
CA ASN A 42 -9.06 9.59 4.23
C ASN A 42 -9.21 8.16 4.78
N LYS A 43 -10.23 7.40 4.37
CA LYS A 43 -10.47 6.07 4.92
C LYS A 43 -9.93 4.99 3.99
N LEU A 44 -9.13 4.09 4.55
CA LEU A 44 -8.84 2.80 3.93
C LEU A 44 -10.12 1.97 3.90
N LEU A 45 -10.52 1.48 2.72
CA LEU A 45 -11.70 0.63 2.57
C LEU A 45 -11.33 -0.85 2.61
N TRP A 46 -10.36 -1.23 1.79
CA TRP A 46 -9.78 -2.57 1.80
C TRP A 46 -8.37 -2.53 1.21
N MET A 47 -7.60 -3.55 1.54
CA MET A 47 -6.24 -3.73 1.06
C MET A 47 -6.03 -5.18 0.65
N PHE A 48 -5.27 -5.37 -0.43
CA PHE A 48 -4.74 -6.68 -0.81
C PHE A 48 -3.23 -6.64 -0.65
N ALA A 49 -2.65 -7.75 -0.20
CA ALA A 49 -1.22 -7.90 -0.15
C ALA A 49 -0.79 -9.26 -0.70
N SER A 50 0.38 -9.26 -1.30
CA SER A 50 1.16 -10.45 -1.61
C SER A 50 2.54 -10.28 -1.02
N SER A 51 3.17 -11.38 -0.62
CA SER A 51 4.55 -11.35 -0.17
C SER A 51 5.41 -12.38 -0.87
N ARG A 52 6.73 -12.18 -0.82
CA ARG A 52 7.74 -13.14 -1.26
C ARG A 52 8.97 -13.00 -0.37
N SER A 53 9.73 -14.07 -0.23
CA SER A 53 11.05 -13.96 0.40
C SER A 53 12.00 -13.17 -0.51
N ARG A 54 12.83 -12.31 0.08
CA ARG A 54 13.97 -11.68 -0.61
C ARG A 54 15.05 -12.74 -0.78
N MET A 55 15.38 -13.05 -2.03
CA MET A 55 16.30 -14.13 -2.38
C MET A 55 17.64 -13.97 -1.65
N LEU A 56 18.04 -14.98 -0.90
CA LEU A 56 19.43 -15.13 -0.44
C LEU A 56 20.31 -15.84 -1.47
N ASN A 57 19.72 -16.59 -2.43
CA ASN A 57 20.48 -17.55 -3.27
C ASN A 57 20.08 -17.57 -4.77
N GLY A 58 19.57 -16.48 -5.34
CA GLY A 58 19.36 -16.34 -6.79
C GLY A 58 18.29 -17.23 -7.44
N ARG A 59 17.40 -17.87 -6.66
CA ARG A 59 16.25 -18.63 -7.20
C ARG A 59 15.04 -17.72 -7.33
N GLU A 60 14.35 -17.78 -8.47
CA GLU A 60 13.08 -17.06 -8.66
C GLU A 60 12.04 -17.47 -7.62
N ILE A 61 11.50 -16.49 -6.88
CA ILE A 61 10.49 -16.69 -5.84
C ILE A 61 9.21 -15.99 -6.29
N HIS A 62 8.14 -16.77 -6.37
CA HIS A 62 6.82 -16.26 -6.76
C HIS A 62 6.18 -15.47 -5.62
N TRP A 63 5.43 -14.44 -6.02
CA TRP A 63 4.55 -13.72 -5.11
C TRP A 63 3.42 -14.63 -4.63
N GLN A 64 3.20 -14.65 -3.33
CA GLN A 64 2.11 -15.40 -2.71
C GLN A 64 1.10 -14.41 -2.14
N ARG A 65 -0.18 -14.57 -2.51
CA ARG A 65 -1.26 -13.82 -1.88
C ARG A 65 -1.27 -14.11 -0.38
N ARG A 66 -1.46 -13.07 0.43
CA ARG A 66 -1.61 -13.18 1.87
C ARG A 66 -3.00 -12.74 2.29
N ASP A 67 -3.60 -13.51 3.20
CA ASP A 67 -4.91 -13.18 3.77
C ASP A 67 -4.79 -12.24 4.98
N SER A 68 -3.63 -12.20 5.62
CA SER A 68 -3.29 -11.25 6.68
C SER A 68 -2.16 -10.33 6.23
N ILE A 69 -2.24 -9.08 6.68
CA ILE A 69 -1.28 -8.03 6.37
C ILE A 69 -0.60 -7.64 7.68
N PRO A 70 0.74 -7.52 7.72
CA PRO A 70 1.44 -7.06 8.89
C PRO A 70 0.91 -5.69 9.35
N TYR A 71 0.67 -5.56 10.66
CA TYR A 71 0.13 -4.35 11.28
C TYR A 71 0.93 -3.08 10.93
N GLU A 72 2.26 -3.19 10.82
CA GLU A 72 3.14 -2.07 10.45
C GLU A 72 2.84 -1.54 9.03
N ILE A 73 2.47 -2.42 8.09
CA ILE A 73 2.05 -2.02 6.74
C ILE A 73 0.67 -1.36 6.78
N GLU A 74 -0.27 -1.92 7.56
CA GLU A 74 -1.59 -1.34 7.73
C GLU A 74 -1.50 0.08 8.30
N GLN A 75 -0.74 0.26 9.37
CA GLN A 75 -0.52 1.56 9.99
C GLN A 75 0.10 2.57 9.02
N TYR A 76 1.16 2.17 8.30
CA TYR A 76 1.79 3.04 7.29
C TYR A 76 0.80 3.46 6.20
N VAL A 77 -0.05 2.54 5.73
CA VAL A 77 -1.05 2.83 4.71
C VAL A 77 -2.16 3.74 5.25
N GLU A 78 -2.60 3.57 6.49
CA GLU A 78 -3.56 4.46 7.15
C GLU A 78 -3.01 5.89 7.26
N GLU A 79 -1.74 6.05 7.63
CA GLU A 79 -1.06 7.35 7.66
C GLU A 79 -1.00 7.98 6.27
N LEU A 80 -0.71 7.20 5.23
CA LEU A 80 -0.76 7.67 3.84
C LEU A 80 -2.17 8.12 3.43
N CYS A 81 -3.23 7.45 3.89
CA CYS A 81 -4.60 7.85 3.55
C CYS A 81 -4.93 9.27 4.02
N LEU A 82 -4.44 9.66 5.21
CA LEU A 82 -4.59 11.01 5.74
C LEU A 82 -3.87 12.04 4.85
N GLN A 83 -2.66 11.74 4.42
CA GLN A 83 -1.84 12.62 3.58
C GLN A 83 -2.40 12.75 2.16
N VAL A 84 -2.88 11.65 1.57
CA VAL A 84 -3.49 11.66 0.24
C VAL A 84 -4.74 12.53 0.23
N GLN A 85 -5.58 12.48 1.28
CA GLN A 85 -6.70 13.41 1.36
C GLN A 85 -6.22 14.86 1.35
N ALA A 86 -5.18 15.21 2.11
CA ALA A 86 -4.64 16.58 2.14
C ALA A 86 -4.12 17.03 0.77
N LEU A 87 -3.50 16.12 -0.01
CA LEU A 87 -3.00 16.41 -1.36
C LEU A 87 -4.13 16.66 -2.39
N PHE A 88 -5.28 16.02 -2.22
CA PHE A 88 -6.42 16.11 -3.13
C PHE A 88 -7.60 16.92 -2.56
N GLN A 89 -7.44 17.56 -1.40
CA GLN A 89 -8.34 18.63 -0.99
C GLN A 89 -8.14 19.77 -1.98
N SER A 90 -9.07 19.88 -2.93
CA SER A 90 -9.14 21.00 -3.85
C SER A 90 -9.15 22.28 -3.04
N THR A 91 -8.11 23.09 -3.21
CA THR A 91 -8.20 24.52 -2.94
C THR A 91 -9.29 25.05 -3.87
N GLU A 92 -10.52 25.16 -3.38
CA GLU A 92 -11.51 26.05 -3.97
C GLU A 92 -10.94 27.46 -3.79
N VAL A 93 -10.18 27.91 -4.78
CA VAL A 93 -9.76 29.31 -4.88
C VAL A 93 -11.04 30.08 -5.15
N SER A 94 -11.52 30.75 -4.11
CA SER A 94 -12.70 31.64 -4.12
C SER A 94 -12.42 32.88 -4.95
#